data_AF-A0AAW1KJ57-F1
#
_entry.id   AF-A0AAW1KJ57-F1
#
_cell.length_a   1.000
_cell.length_b   1.000
_cell.length_c   1.000
_cell.angle_alpha   90.00
_cell.angle_beta   90.00
_cell.angle_gamma   90.00
#
_symmetry.space_group_name_H-M   'P 1'
#
loop_
_entity.id
_entity.type
_entity.pdbx_description
1 polymer ?
#
loop_
_entity_poly.entity_id
_entity_poly.type
_entity_poly.pdbx_seq_one_letter_code
_entity_poly.pdbx_strand_id
1 'polypeptide(L)'
;MELSKVNGNVLKWYEFWDQFSSNVYDRNIKDVDKLLYLRSVLEGEAKKAIEGFEITSANCKIVIDTLREHTFRVVDDNYDM
;
A
#
# COMPACT_ATOMS: atom_id res chain seq x y z
N MET A 1 -6.97 14.34 -9.53
CA MET A 1 -7.35 13.84 -8.19
C MET A 1 -6.05 13.71 -7.42
N GLU A 2 -5.82 14.58 -6.43
CA GLU A 2 -4.64 14.48 -5.56
C GLU A 2 -4.98 13.50 -4.44
N LEU A 3 -4.30 12.35 -4.44
CA LEU A 3 -4.42 11.35 -3.40
C LEU A 3 -3.27 11.58 -2.41
N SER A 4 -3.65 11.86 -1.17
CA SER A 4 -2.76 12.20 -0.06
C SER A 4 -1.66 11.14 0.11
N LYS A 5 -0.41 11.59 0.13
CA LYS A 5 0.78 10.75 0.36
C LYS A 5 0.64 9.96 1.67
N VAL A 6 0.98 8.66 1.63
CA VAL A 6 0.88 7.77 2.79
C VAL A 6 2.27 7.50 3.33
N ASN A 7 2.56 7.98 4.54
CA ASN A 7 3.89 7.85 5.18
C ASN A 7 4.03 6.65 6.15
N GLY A 8 3.00 5.80 6.25
CA GLY A 8 2.94 4.73 7.27
C GLY A 8 1.98 5.00 8.44
N ASN A 9 1.19 6.08 8.43
CA ASN A 9 0.08 6.23 9.38
C ASN A 9 -1.06 5.28 9.01
N VAL A 10 -1.34 4.30 9.89
CA VAL A 10 -2.35 3.25 9.70
C VAL A 10 -3.77 3.78 9.46
N LEU A 11 -4.16 4.90 10.08
CA LEU A 11 -5.47 5.50 9.84
C LEU A 11 -5.58 6.05 8.41
N LYS A 12 -4.50 6.68 7.93
CA LYS A 12 -4.39 7.15 6.54
C LYS A 12 -4.30 6.00 5.55
N TRP A 13 -3.82 4.84 5.97
CA TRP A 13 -3.78 3.64 5.14
C TRP A 13 -5.17 3.04 4.89
N TYR A 14 -6.07 3.02 5.87
CA TYR A 14 -7.44 2.55 5.64
C TYR A 14 -8.21 3.46 4.67
N GLU A 15 -8.14 4.79 4.87
CA GLU A 15 -8.76 5.76 3.95
C GLU A 15 -8.14 5.69 2.56
N PHE A 16 -6.82 5.50 2.47
CA PHE A 16 -6.12 5.27 1.21
C PHE A 16 -6.56 3.96 0.55
N TRP A 17 -6.64 2.88 1.32
CA TRP A 17 -6.97 1.54 0.83
C TRP A 17 -8.39 1.49 0.28
N ASP A 18 -9.36 2.13 0.95
CA ASP A 18 -10.75 2.23 0.48
C ASP A 18 -10.87 3.01 -0.85
N GLN A 19 -10.09 4.10 -0.97
CA GLN A 19 -10.01 4.86 -2.22
C GLN A 19 -9.28 4.10 -3.32
N PHE A 20 -8.19 3.39 -2.98
CA PHE A 20 -7.40 2.58 -3.90
C PHE A 20 -8.19 1.35 -4.38
N SER A 21 -8.94 0.69 -3.50
CA SER A 21 -9.71 -0.49 -3.86
C SER A 21 -10.77 -0.13 -4.90
N SER A 22 -11.55 0.91 -4.61
CA SER A 22 -12.65 1.39 -5.44
C SER A 22 -12.18 1.98 -6.78
N ASN A 23 -11.00 2.62 -6.83
CA ASN A 23 -10.54 3.33 -8.03
C ASN A 23 -9.49 2.58 -8.85
N VAL A 24 -8.76 1.64 -8.27
CA VAL A 24 -7.60 1.02 -8.91
C VAL A 24 -7.60 -0.50 -8.78
N TYR A 25 -7.84 -1.05 -7.59
CA TYR A 25 -7.77 -2.49 -7.36
C TYR A 25 -8.89 -3.26 -8.07
N ASP A 26 -10.14 -2.82 -7.91
CA ASP A 26 -11.35 -3.46 -8.47
C ASP A 26 -11.56 -3.14 -9.96
N ARG A 27 -10.74 -2.24 -10.51
CA ARG A 27 -10.74 -1.94 -11.94
C ARG A 27 -9.86 -2.93 -12.69
N ASN A 28 -10.20 -3.18 -13.96
CA ASN A 28 -9.44 -4.01 -14.89
C ASN A 28 -8.17 -3.29 -15.40
N ILE A 29 -7.37 -2.78 -14.47
CA ILE A 29 -6.07 -2.15 -14.69
C ILE A 29 -5.00 -3.25 -14.58
N LYS A 30 -3.91 -3.14 -15.36
CA LYS A 30 -2.83 -4.11 -15.29
C LYS A 30 -2.14 -4.02 -13.93
N ASP A 31 -1.79 -5.17 -13.37
CA ASP A 31 -1.13 -5.28 -12.08
C ASP A 31 0.18 -4.46 -11.98
N VAL A 32 0.94 -4.37 -13.09
CA VAL A 32 2.12 -3.51 -13.19
C VAL A 32 1.78 -2.02 -13.00
N ASP A 33 0.67 -1.55 -13.57
CA ASP A 33 0.23 -0.17 -13.43
C ASP A 33 -0.25 0.11 -12.00
N LYS A 34 -0.89 -0.87 -11.35
CA LYS A 34 -1.26 -0.80 -9.92
C LYS A 34 -0.04 -0.66 -9.03
N LEU A 35 1.02 -1.42 -9.31
CA LEU A 35 2.29 -1.34 -8.59
C LEU A 35 3.03 -0.02 -8.79
N LEU A 36 3.07 0.48 -10.02
CA LEU A 36 3.65 1.79 -10.34
C LEU A 36 2.93 2.90 -9.57
N TYR A 37 1.60 2.83 -9.55
CA TYR A 37 0.79 3.76 -8.77
C TYR A 37 1.13 3.69 -7.29
N LEU A 38 1.13 2.49 -6.68
CA LEU A 38 1.49 2.29 -5.27
C LEU A 38 2.87 2.89 -4.95
N ARG A 39 3.89 2.59 -5.75
CA ARG A 39 5.24 3.12 -5.54
C ARG A 39 5.31 4.66 -5.60
N SER A 40 4.45 5.29 -6.39
CA SER A 40 4.42 6.75 -6.53
C SER A 40 3.79 7.47 -5.33
N VAL A 41 2.89 6.81 -4.61
CA VAL A 41 2.13 7.40 -3.48
C VAL A 41 2.64 6.96 -2.10
N LEU A 42 3.43 5.89 -2.05
CA LEU A 42 4.06 5.39 -0.84
C LEU A 42 5.29 6.22 -0.47
N GLU A 43 5.41 6.55 0.81
CA GLU A 43 6.57 7.22 1.41
C GLU A 43 6.98 6.50 2.70
N GLY A 44 8.13 6.87 3.26
CA GLY A 44 8.58 6.35 4.56
C GLY A 44 8.78 4.83 4.60
N GLU A 45 8.31 4.20 5.67
CA GLU A 45 8.50 2.76 5.91
C GLU A 45 7.74 1.89 4.92
N ALA A 46 6.56 2.31 4.48
CA ALA A 46 5.76 1.57 3.51
C ALA A 46 6.46 1.51 2.14
N LYS A 47 7.15 2.59 1.73
CA LYS A 47 7.99 2.56 0.53
C LYS A 47 9.20 1.63 0.69
N LYS A 48 9.87 1.66 1.85
CA LYS A 48 11.01 0.79 2.14
C LYS A 48 10.62 -0.69 2.13
N ALA A 49 9.45 -1.02 2.68
CA ALA A 49 8.94 -2.38 2.72
C ALA A 49 8.79 -3.01 1.33
N ILE A 50 8.52 -2.19 0.31
CA ILE A 50 8.31 -2.67 -1.06
C ILE A 50 9.49 -2.40 -2.01
N GLU A 51 10.54 -1.71 -1.54
CA GLU A 51 11.66 -1.26 -2.39
C GLU A 51 12.49 -2.42 -2.95
N GLY A 52 12.50 -3.56 -2.26
CA GLY A 52 13.17 -4.78 -2.70
C GLY A 52 12.40 -5.60 -3.75
N PHE A 53 11.16 -5.24 -4.07
CA PHE A 53 10.35 -5.98 -5.05
C PHE A 53 10.49 -5.39 -6.45
N GLU A 54 10.66 -6.27 -7.44
CA GLU A 54 10.57 -5.87 -8.85
C GLU A 54 9.13 -5.50 -9.21
N ILE A 55 8.97 -4.47 -10.04
CA ILE A 55 7.66 -4.00 -10.52
C ILE A 55 7.19 -4.92 -11.65
N THR A 56 6.54 -6.01 -11.28
CA THR A 56 6.02 -7.02 -12.21
C THR A 56 4.62 -7.46 -11.79
N SER A 57 3.79 -7.94 -12.74
CA SER A 57 2.46 -8.45 -12.40
C SER A 57 2.50 -9.58 -11.38
N ALA A 58 3.54 -10.44 -11.47
CA ALA A 58 3.74 -11.56 -10.54
C ALA A 58 3.91 -11.09 -9.09
N ASN A 59 4.53 -9.92 -8.89
CA ASN A 59 4.79 -9.37 -7.56
C ASN A 59 3.65 -8.50 -7.03
N CYS A 60 2.63 -8.17 -7.83
CA CYS A 60 1.59 -7.22 -7.42
C CYS A 60 0.84 -7.67 -6.17
N LYS A 61 0.44 -8.95 -6.11
CA LYS A 61 -0.24 -9.52 -4.94
C LYS A 61 0.68 -9.52 -3.72
N ILE A 62 1.94 -9.93 -3.88
CA ILE A 62 2.92 -10.04 -2.80
C ILE A 62 3.20 -8.66 -2.18
N VAL A 63 3.36 -7.64 -3.01
CA VAL A 63 3.57 -6.25 -2.57
C VAL A 63 2.36 -5.73 -1.80
N ILE A 64 1.14 -6.00 -2.27
CA ILE A 64 -0.10 -5.59 -1.59
C ILE A 64 -0.24 -6.28 -0.23
N ASP A 65 0.02 -7.58 -0.18
CA ASP A 65 -0.04 -8.36 1.06
C ASP A 65 1.04 -7.89 2.05
N THR A 66 2.26 -7.64 1.57
CA THR A 66 3.36 -7.06 2.38
C THR A 66 2.97 -5.71 2.98
N LEU A 67 2.35 -4.82 2.18
CA LEU A 67 1.90 -3.50 2.66
C LEU A 67 0.82 -3.62 3.72
N ARG A 68 -0.11 -4.58 3.56
CA ARG A 68 -1.14 -4.87 4.55
C ARG A 68 -0.52 -5.36 5.85
N GLU A 69 0.31 -6.39 5.81
CA GLU A 69 0.98 -6.94 6.99
C GLU A 69 1.82 -5.90 7.71
N HIS A 70 2.62 -5.13 6.98
CA HIS A 70 3.51 -4.12 7.57
C HIS A 70 2.74 -2.95 8.20
N THR A 71 1.53 -2.64 7.70
CA THR A 71 0.69 -1.58 8.26
C THR A 71 -0.14 -2.06 9.46
N PHE A 72 -0.59 -3.32 9.45
CA PHE A 72 -1.34 -3.89 10.58
C PHE A 72 -0.46 -4.25 11.77
N ARG A 73 0.83 -4.56 11.55
CA ARG A 73 1.77 -4.88 12.64
C ARG A 73 2.01 -3.69 13.59
N VAL A 74 1.86 -2.45 13.13
CA VAL A 74 2.04 -1.25 13.96
C VAL A 74 0.88 -1.03 14.95
N VAL A 75 -0.25 -1.72 14.78
CA VAL A 75 -1.45 -1.53 15.61
C VAL A 75 -1.44 -2.42 16.86
N ASP A 76 -0.66 -3.50 16.88
CA ASP A 76 -0.65 -4.46 18.00
C ASP A 76 0.22 -3.99 19.18
N ASP A 77 1.28 -3.20 18.93
CA ASP A 77 2.19 -2.69 19.98
C ASP A 77 1.66 -1.48 20.78
N ASN A 78 0.40 -1.05 20.59
CA ASN A 78 -0.15 0.15 21.26
C ASN A 78 -1.51 -0.06 21.99
N TYR A 79 -1.88 -1.30 22.31
CA TYR A 79 -3.09 -1.59 23.10
C TYR A 79 -2.84 -2.39 24.38
N ASP A 80 -1.64 -2.29 24.97
CA ASP A 80 -1.36 -2.74 26.34
C ASP A 80 -1.15 -1.51 27.25
N MET A 81 -2.25 -0.89 27.66
CA MET A 81 -2.33 -0.01 28.83
C MET A 81 -3.57 -0.36 29.65
#